data_AF-A0A9X2H8Q4-F1
#
_entry.id   AF-A0A9X2H8Q4-F1
#
_cell.length_a   1.000
_cell.length_b   1.000
_cell.length_c   1.000
_cell.angle_alpha   90.00
_cell.angle_beta   90.00
_cell.angle_gamma   90.00
#
_symmetry.space_group_name_H-M   'P 1'
#
loop_
_entity.id
_entity.type
_entity.pdbx_description
1 polymer ?
#
loop_
_entity_poly.entity_id
_entity_poly.type
_entity_poly.pdbx_seq_one_letter_code
_entity_poly.pdbx_strand_id
1 'polypeptide(L)'
;MYYRVFDCWRFIAAMLVMAYHFLYSAPYGAETGTDFLRRLLPLLDMFFMISGFFIATRYAGLIRSAADYRDFMRRRVARLYPLHFIVTMFFAAVALAAWLAGADHYPFARELAALPEHLLALHALGTTRDLALNYVSWSVSAEFFSYALFPLILVMFRWKGLGGLLLMLAVWVAGLEYASSRGVFPSGHWTSADTLGAYRAFADFVMGAIIAVLVARRSVDIRSHWPGLMLFAAALATMIGQTTPYLTLALLAASLTATALAETARPTSTGALARLMPFTRVAFGIYLWHPVMEFLFLTIVWDRWLEPLDSVEFYVYWTVPMAATVAIAMLSDRYLERRFGNLIAGPRRASSAKPAGVASA
;
A
#
# COMPACT_ATOMS: atom_id res chain seq x y z
N MET A 1 -16.63 12.16 -5.27
CA MET A 1 -15.65 13.00 -4.55
C MET A 1 -14.28 12.40 -4.78
N TYR A 2 -13.25 13.23 -4.99
CA TYR A 2 -11.89 12.79 -5.31
C TYR A 2 -10.93 13.48 -4.34
N TYR A 3 -10.07 12.70 -3.68
CA TYR A 3 -9.19 13.18 -2.61
C TYR A 3 -7.76 13.29 -3.14
N ARG A 4 -7.41 14.48 -3.64
CA ARG A 4 -6.14 14.67 -4.38
C ARG A 4 -4.93 14.64 -3.45
N VAL A 5 -5.11 15.04 -2.19
CA VAL A 5 -4.01 15.06 -1.20
C VAL A 5 -3.55 13.63 -0.91
N PHE A 6 -4.49 12.68 -0.79
CA PHE A 6 -4.17 11.27 -0.55
C PHE A 6 -3.33 10.66 -1.67
N ASP A 7 -3.62 10.98 -2.94
CA ASP A 7 -2.78 10.53 -4.06
C ASP A 7 -1.37 11.13 -4.00
N CYS A 8 -1.26 12.42 -3.63
CA CYS A 8 0.04 13.08 -3.48
C CYS A 8 0.87 12.45 -2.35
N TRP A 9 0.26 12.18 -1.20
CA TRP A 9 0.94 11.54 -0.07
C TRP A 9 1.35 10.10 -0.40
N ARG A 10 0.48 9.33 -1.05
CA ARG A 10 0.84 7.99 -1.57
C ARG A 10 1.99 8.04 -2.56
N PHE A 11 2.02 9.03 -3.45
CA PHE A 11 3.12 9.20 -4.39
C PHE A 11 4.43 9.47 -3.67
N ILE A 12 4.45 10.44 -2.75
CA ILE A 12 5.64 10.76 -1.95
C ILE A 12 6.11 9.52 -1.18
N ALA A 13 5.21 8.81 -0.52
CA ALA A 13 5.53 7.61 0.22
C ALA A 13 6.08 6.48 -0.69
N ALA A 14 5.51 6.27 -1.88
CA ALA A 14 6.04 5.29 -2.84
C ALA A 14 7.45 5.67 -3.33
N MET A 15 7.72 6.96 -3.54
CA MET A 15 9.06 7.45 -3.90
C MET A 15 10.06 7.24 -2.76
N LEU A 16 9.66 7.47 -1.51
CA LEU A 16 10.50 7.25 -0.33
C LEU A 16 10.80 5.76 -0.10
N VAL A 17 9.81 4.89 -0.30
CA VAL A 17 9.99 3.43 -0.24
C VAL A 17 10.93 2.95 -1.35
N MET A 18 10.79 3.47 -2.57
CA MET A 18 11.72 3.17 -3.65
C MET A 18 13.15 3.63 -3.31
N ALA A 19 13.32 4.85 -2.80
CA ALA A 19 14.62 5.36 -2.38
C ALA A 19 15.25 4.49 -1.27
N TYR A 20 14.44 4.05 -0.31
CA TYR A 20 14.87 3.13 0.75
C TYR A 20 15.45 1.83 0.19
N HIS A 21 14.78 1.21 -0.79
CA HIS A 21 15.29 -0.03 -1.39
C HIS A 21 16.54 0.21 -2.23
N PHE A 22 16.58 1.29 -3.01
CA PHE A 22 17.74 1.58 -3.85
C PHE A 22 19.01 1.84 -3.03
N LEU A 23 18.89 2.36 -1.80
CA LEU A 23 20.05 2.55 -0.91
C LEU A 23 20.74 1.23 -0.52
N TYR A 24 20.11 0.07 -0.67
CA TYR A 24 20.80 -1.21 -0.47
C TYR A 24 21.84 -1.53 -1.56
N SER A 25 21.74 -0.88 -2.73
CA SER A 25 22.76 -0.94 -3.79
C SER A 25 23.76 0.22 -3.73
N ALA A 26 23.66 1.10 -2.72
CA ALA A 26 24.55 2.23 -2.59
C ALA A 26 25.95 1.77 -2.10
N PRO A 27 27.02 2.51 -2.47
CA PRO A 27 28.34 2.28 -1.92
C PRO A 27 28.39 2.40 -0.39
N TYR A 28 29.48 1.89 0.20
CA TYR A 28 29.72 1.93 1.66
C TYR A 28 29.51 3.33 2.26
N GLY A 29 28.84 3.42 3.42
CA GLY A 29 28.52 4.68 4.12
C GLY A 29 27.08 5.16 3.95
N ALA A 30 26.27 4.48 3.14
CA ALA A 30 24.85 4.81 2.92
C ALA A 30 23.90 4.31 4.02
N GLU A 31 24.39 3.59 5.04
CA GLU A 31 23.60 2.97 6.11
C GLU A 31 22.80 4.02 6.89
N THR A 32 23.38 5.21 7.09
CA THR A 32 22.69 6.34 7.73
C THR A 32 21.43 6.75 6.97
N GLY A 33 21.47 6.69 5.63
CA GLY A 33 20.32 6.98 4.78
C GLY A 33 19.25 5.89 4.88
N THR A 34 19.65 4.63 4.84
CA THR A 34 18.75 3.47 4.98
C THR A 34 18.06 3.48 6.35
N ASP A 35 18.81 3.72 7.42
CA ASP A 35 18.29 3.83 8.79
C ASP A 35 17.34 5.02 8.94
N PHE A 36 17.63 6.15 8.31
CA PHE A 36 16.73 7.30 8.31
C PHE A 36 15.42 6.98 7.59
N LEU A 37 15.47 6.43 6.38
CA LEU A 37 14.27 6.10 5.61
C LEU A 37 13.46 4.96 6.23
N ARG A 38 14.11 4.02 6.93
CA ARG A 38 13.43 2.97 7.69
C ARG A 38 12.50 3.52 8.78
N ARG A 39 12.82 4.68 9.36
CA ARG A 39 11.94 5.35 10.33
C ARG A 39 10.59 5.74 9.74
N LEU A 40 10.53 5.92 8.42
CA LEU A 40 9.33 6.31 7.68
C LEU A 40 8.47 5.11 7.26
N LEU A 41 8.81 3.88 7.69
CA LEU A 41 7.99 2.68 7.45
C LEU A 41 6.50 2.86 7.77
N PRO A 42 6.07 3.66 8.77
CA PRO A 42 4.63 3.86 9.02
C PRO A 42 3.87 4.56 7.89
N LEU A 43 4.56 5.13 6.89
CA LEU A 43 3.91 5.60 5.67
C LEU A 43 3.27 4.45 4.88
N LEU A 44 3.69 3.19 5.08
CA LEU A 44 3.02 2.01 4.51
C LEU A 44 1.64 1.79 5.16
N ASP A 45 1.52 1.99 6.47
CA ASP A 45 0.24 1.90 7.19
C ASP A 45 -0.78 2.91 6.62
N MET A 46 -0.30 4.11 6.26
CA MET A 46 -1.11 5.12 5.58
C MET A 46 -1.70 4.60 4.26
N PHE A 47 -1.00 3.77 3.48
CA PHE A 47 -1.57 3.19 2.25
C PHE A 47 -2.79 2.31 2.56
N PHE A 48 -2.69 1.46 3.58
CA PHE A 48 -3.77 0.57 4.00
C PHE A 48 -4.93 1.34 4.63
N MET A 49 -4.66 2.38 5.43
CA MET A 49 -5.69 3.31 5.94
C MET A 49 -6.44 4.00 4.79
N ILE A 50 -5.71 4.51 3.79
CA ILE A 50 -6.33 5.13 2.60
C ILE A 50 -7.14 4.10 1.80
N SER A 51 -6.66 2.86 1.68
CA SER A 51 -7.40 1.78 1.03
C SER A 51 -8.72 1.48 1.76
N GLY A 52 -8.67 1.25 3.07
CA GLY A 52 -9.84 1.04 3.92
C GLY A 52 -10.85 2.17 3.82
N PHE A 53 -10.37 3.43 3.84
CA PHE A 53 -11.19 4.62 3.66
C PHE A 53 -11.94 4.61 2.33
N PHE A 54 -11.24 4.38 1.21
CA PHE A 54 -11.87 4.38 -0.12
C PHE A 54 -12.84 3.21 -0.29
N ILE A 55 -12.49 2.03 0.21
CA ILE A 55 -13.34 0.84 0.09
C ILE A 55 -14.61 1.02 0.92
N ALA A 56 -14.49 1.46 2.19
CA ALA A 56 -15.64 1.73 3.04
C ALA A 56 -16.54 2.82 2.43
N THR A 57 -15.98 3.96 2.02
CA THR A 57 -16.75 5.08 1.43
C THR A 57 -17.50 4.67 0.16
N ARG A 58 -16.92 3.80 -0.67
CA ARG A 58 -17.50 3.42 -1.96
C ARG A 58 -18.42 2.22 -1.90
N TYR A 59 -18.11 1.22 -1.08
CA TYR A 59 -18.74 -0.10 -1.16
C TYR A 59 -19.62 -0.45 0.03
N ALA A 60 -19.57 0.27 1.15
CA ALA A 60 -20.35 -0.07 2.34
C ALA A 60 -21.87 -0.13 2.09
N GLY A 61 -22.40 0.77 1.25
CA GLY A 61 -23.82 0.78 0.87
C GLY A 61 -24.21 -0.21 -0.24
N LEU A 62 -23.21 -0.70 -1.00
CA LEU A 62 -23.40 -1.52 -2.20
C LEU A 62 -23.41 -3.02 -1.92
N ILE A 63 -22.64 -3.48 -0.93
CA ILE A 63 -22.53 -4.91 -0.62
C ILE A 63 -23.63 -5.31 0.36
N ARG A 64 -24.66 -5.99 -0.16
CA ARG A 64 -25.80 -6.49 0.62
C ARG A 64 -26.04 -8.00 0.44
N SER A 65 -25.40 -8.61 -0.55
CA SER A 65 -25.51 -10.04 -0.85
C SER A 65 -24.16 -10.64 -1.23
N ALA A 66 -24.08 -11.98 -1.25
CA ALA A 66 -22.90 -12.70 -1.74
C ALA A 66 -22.58 -12.36 -3.21
N ALA A 67 -23.58 -12.05 -4.03
CA ALA A 67 -23.38 -11.64 -5.42
C ALA A 67 -22.70 -10.27 -5.52
N ASP A 68 -23.06 -9.32 -4.65
CA ASP A 68 -22.42 -7.99 -4.60
C ASP A 68 -20.97 -8.11 -4.11
N TYR A 69 -20.75 -8.97 -3.11
CA TYR A 69 -19.40 -9.25 -2.62
C TYR A 69 -18.51 -9.89 -3.70
N ARG A 70 -19.05 -10.83 -4.49
CA ARG A 70 -18.33 -11.40 -5.64
C ARG A 70 -18.00 -10.34 -6.69
N ASP A 71 -18.94 -9.45 -7.02
CA ASP A 71 -18.68 -8.33 -7.94
C ASP A 71 -17.62 -7.37 -7.38
N PHE A 72 -17.67 -7.09 -6.08
CA PHE A 72 -16.64 -6.33 -5.37
C PHE A 72 -15.26 -6.97 -5.52
N MET A 73 -15.11 -8.25 -5.15
CA MET A 73 -13.83 -8.97 -5.24
C MET A 73 -13.33 -9.02 -6.68
N ARG A 74 -14.20 -9.30 -7.65
CA ARG A 74 -13.85 -9.27 -9.08
C ARG A 74 -13.26 -7.92 -9.50
N ARG A 75 -13.83 -6.81 -9.05
CA ARG A 75 -13.30 -5.46 -9.33
C ARG A 75 -11.98 -5.17 -8.62
N ARG A 76 -11.74 -5.77 -7.45
CA ARG A 76 -10.46 -5.66 -6.73
C ARG A 76 -9.37 -6.44 -7.46
N VAL A 77 -9.65 -7.68 -7.84
CA VAL A 77 -8.78 -8.51 -8.67
C VAL A 77 -8.44 -7.79 -9.97
N ALA A 78 -9.44 -7.27 -10.68
CA ALA A 78 -9.24 -6.48 -11.90
C ALA A 78 -8.31 -5.27 -11.72
N ARG A 79 -8.27 -4.67 -10.52
CA ARG A 79 -7.49 -3.46 -10.25
C ARG A 79 -6.04 -3.76 -9.89
N LEU A 80 -5.77 -4.79 -9.08
CA LEU A 80 -4.45 -5.04 -8.51
C LEU A 80 -3.73 -6.24 -9.14
N TYR A 81 -4.47 -7.31 -9.46
CA TYR A 81 -3.89 -8.59 -9.83
C TYR A 81 -3.10 -8.57 -11.16
N PRO A 82 -3.52 -7.87 -12.23
CA PRO A 82 -2.76 -7.87 -13.47
C PRO A 82 -1.32 -7.41 -13.30
N LEU A 83 -1.11 -6.31 -12.58
CA LEU A 83 0.23 -5.80 -12.35
C LEU A 83 1.03 -6.73 -11.42
N HIS A 84 0.40 -7.19 -10.33
CA HIS A 84 0.98 -8.18 -9.42
C HIS A 84 1.46 -9.43 -10.15
N PHE A 85 0.64 -9.99 -11.03
CA PHE A 85 0.98 -11.15 -11.84
C PHE A 85 2.18 -10.88 -12.74
N ILE A 86 2.21 -9.75 -13.46
CA ILE A 86 3.31 -9.39 -14.37
C ILE A 86 4.64 -9.31 -13.62
N VAL A 87 4.69 -8.57 -12.51
CA VAL A 87 5.94 -8.41 -11.75
C VAL A 87 6.34 -9.70 -11.04
N THR A 88 5.39 -10.52 -10.61
CA THR A 88 5.66 -11.85 -10.03
C THR A 88 6.26 -12.79 -11.07
N MET A 89 5.71 -12.82 -12.29
CA MET A 89 6.25 -13.64 -13.39
C MET A 89 7.61 -13.15 -13.85
N PHE A 90 7.89 -11.84 -13.79
CA PHE A 90 9.23 -11.32 -14.04
C PHE A 90 10.26 -11.94 -13.08
N PHE A 91 10.02 -11.89 -11.78
CA PHE A 91 10.96 -12.47 -10.80
C PHE A 91 11.00 -14.00 -10.83
N ALA A 92 9.88 -14.67 -11.16
CA ALA A 92 9.90 -16.11 -11.37
C ALA A 92 10.76 -16.50 -12.58
N ALA A 93 10.71 -15.72 -13.67
CA ALA A 93 11.57 -15.92 -14.83
C ALA A 93 13.05 -15.64 -14.49
N VAL A 94 13.34 -14.61 -13.70
CA VAL A 94 14.70 -14.34 -13.19
C VAL A 94 15.22 -15.52 -12.36
N ALA A 95 14.42 -16.03 -11.42
CA ALA A 95 14.80 -17.18 -10.60
C ALA A 95 15.04 -18.43 -11.45
N LEU A 96 14.19 -18.69 -12.45
CA LEU A 96 14.38 -19.80 -13.39
C LEU A 96 15.65 -19.63 -14.23
N ALA A 97 15.93 -18.43 -14.72
CA ALA A 97 17.14 -18.16 -15.50
C ALA A 97 18.41 -18.34 -14.64
N ALA A 98 18.39 -17.88 -13.38
CA ALA A 98 19.48 -18.09 -12.44
C ALA A 98 19.74 -19.58 -12.17
N TRP A 99 18.68 -20.37 -12.01
CA TRP A 99 18.79 -21.83 -11.88
C TRP A 99 19.44 -22.47 -13.11
N LEU A 100 18.96 -22.15 -14.31
CA LEU A 100 19.49 -22.69 -15.57
C LEU A 100 20.95 -22.29 -15.81
N ALA A 101 21.37 -21.14 -15.30
CA ALA A 101 22.75 -20.65 -15.39
C ALA A 101 23.68 -21.25 -14.32
N GLY A 102 23.18 -22.09 -13.41
CA GLY A 102 23.97 -22.63 -12.29
C GLY A 102 24.41 -21.58 -11.28
N ALA A 103 23.62 -20.51 -11.10
CA ALA A 103 23.91 -19.44 -10.17
C ALA A 103 23.55 -19.85 -8.73
N ASP A 104 24.39 -20.68 -8.11
CA ASP A 104 24.14 -21.27 -6.78
C ASP A 104 23.99 -20.24 -5.65
N HIS A 105 24.48 -19.01 -5.86
CA HIS A 105 24.36 -17.90 -4.90
C HIS A 105 23.00 -17.21 -4.94
N TYR A 106 22.22 -17.37 -6.03
CA TYR A 106 20.89 -16.80 -6.14
C TYR A 106 19.86 -17.76 -5.49
N PRO A 107 18.92 -17.29 -4.66
CA PRO A 107 18.02 -18.15 -3.89
C PRO A 107 16.89 -18.79 -4.72
N PHE A 108 17.12 -19.18 -5.98
CA PHE A 108 16.08 -19.58 -6.93
C PHE A 108 15.14 -20.67 -6.41
N ALA A 109 15.65 -21.63 -5.64
CA ALA A 109 14.85 -22.73 -5.10
C ALA A 109 13.78 -22.21 -4.13
N ARG A 110 14.13 -21.24 -3.28
CA ARG A 110 13.20 -20.57 -2.37
C ARG A 110 12.22 -19.70 -3.15
N GLU A 111 12.72 -18.92 -4.12
CA GLU A 111 11.89 -18.00 -4.91
C GLU A 111 10.82 -18.74 -5.72
N LEU A 112 11.20 -19.81 -6.43
CA LEU A 112 10.26 -20.60 -7.25
C LEU A 112 9.29 -21.41 -6.39
N ALA A 113 9.73 -21.91 -5.22
CA ALA A 113 8.86 -22.63 -4.31
C ALA A 113 7.73 -21.76 -3.74
N ALA A 114 7.96 -20.44 -3.58
CA ALA A 114 6.96 -19.48 -3.11
C ALA A 114 5.97 -19.02 -4.21
N LEU A 115 6.15 -19.44 -5.46
CA LEU A 115 5.33 -18.99 -6.58
C LEU A 115 3.82 -19.26 -6.39
N PRO A 116 3.37 -20.44 -5.92
CA PRO A 116 1.95 -20.69 -5.68
C PRO A 116 1.32 -19.71 -4.68
N GLU A 117 2.01 -19.43 -3.56
CA GLU A 117 1.57 -18.49 -2.53
C GLU A 117 1.46 -17.07 -3.09
N HIS A 118 2.41 -16.66 -3.93
CA HIS A 118 2.37 -15.36 -4.60
C HIS A 118 1.25 -15.26 -5.64
N LEU A 119 1.01 -16.32 -6.42
CA LEU A 119 -0.09 -16.36 -7.39
C LEU A 119 -1.46 -16.33 -6.71
N LEU A 120 -1.59 -16.94 -5.54
CA LEU A 120 -2.82 -16.91 -4.73
C LEU A 120 -2.89 -15.67 -3.81
N ALA A 121 -1.84 -14.85 -3.77
CA ALA A 121 -1.69 -13.70 -2.88
C ALA A 121 -1.89 -14.08 -1.39
N LEU A 122 -1.26 -15.18 -0.96
CA LEU A 122 -1.31 -15.71 0.41
C LEU A 122 -0.01 -15.47 1.20
N HIS A 123 1.05 -14.98 0.55
CA HIS A 123 2.39 -14.87 1.12
C HIS A 123 2.49 -13.89 2.31
N ALA A 124 1.60 -12.91 2.44
CA ALA A 124 1.57 -12.02 3.61
C ALA A 124 0.84 -12.59 4.83
N LEU A 125 0.25 -13.79 4.73
CA LEU A 125 -0.45 -14.47 5.83
C LEU A 125 0.50 -15.36 6.65
N GLY A 126 1.81 -15.32 6.38
CA GLY A 126 2.81 -16.19 7.02
C GLY A 126 2.92 -17.58 6.39
N THR A 127 2.42 -17.73 5.16
CA THR A 127 2.61 -18.96 4.37
C THR A 127 4.03 -19.08 3.82
N THR A 128 4.73 -17.94 3.67
CA THR A 128 6.17 -17.87 3.40
C THR A 128 6.91 -17.38 4.65
N ARG A 129 8.15 -17.85 4.84
CA ARG A 129 9.01 -17.41 5.98
C ARG A 129 9.60 -16.03 5.74
N ASP A 130 10.08 -15.81 4.52
CA ASP A 130 10.71 -14.57 4.08
C ASP A 130 9.87 -13.92 2.97
N LEU A 131 10.21 -12.67 2.66
CA LEU A 131 9.79 -12.04 1.42
C LEU A 131 10.47 -12.75 0.24
N ALA A 132 9.68 -13.03 -0.80
CA ALA A 132 10.12 -13.73 -2.00
C ALA A 132 9.64 -13.02 -3.27
N LEU A 133 10.18 -13.43 -4.41
CA LEU A 133 9.97 -12.95 -5.76
C LEU A 133 10.04 -11.42 -5.81
N ASN A 134 8.88 -10.79 -5.90
CA ASN A 134 8.77 -9.36 -5.68
C ASN A 134 8.54 -9.10 -4.19
N TYR A 135 9.60 -8.75 -3.46
CA TYR A 135 9.56 -8.62 -2.00
C TYR A 135 8.52 -7.60 -1.51
N VAL A 136 8.24 -6.51 -2.24
CA VAL A 136 7.22 -5.53 -1.80
C VAL A 136 5.78 -5.98 -2.05
N SER A 137 5.58 -7.08 -2.78
CA SER A 137 4.25 -7.60 -3.16
C SER A 137 3.46 -8.18 -1.97
N TRP A 138 4.07 -8.34 -0.79
CA TRP A 138 3.35 -8.73 0.43
C TRP A 138 2.17 -7.78 0.70
N SER A 139 2.32 -6.49 0.38
CA SER A 139 1.25 -5.49 0.49
C SER A 139 0.02 -5.81 -0.38
N VAL A 140 0.21 -6.46 -1.54
CA VAL A 140 -0.90 -6.90 -2.41
C VAL A 140 -1.64 -8.07 -1.77
N SER A 141 -0.92 -9.04 -1.20
CA SER A 141 -1.51 -10.12 -0.41
C SER A 141 -2.28 -9.60 0.80
N ALA A 142 -1.71 -8.62 1.51
CA ALA A 142 -2.35 -7.94 2.63
C ALA A 142 -3.63 -7.18 2.25
N GLU A 143 -3.66 -6.53 1.08
CA GLU A 143 -4.87 -5.90 0.53
C GLU A 143 -5.95 -6.94 0.19
N PHE A 144 -5.60 -8.05 -0.47
CA PHE A 144 -6.56 -9.12 -0.76
C PHE A 144 -7.13 -9.76 0.50
N PHE A 145 -6.30 -9.95 1.53
CA PHE A 145 -6.75 -10.38 2.85
C PHE A 145 -7.76 -9.39 3.46
N SER A 146 -7.45 -8.10 3.40
CA SER A 146 -8.33 -7.05 3.91
C SER A 146 -9.66 -6.97 3.15
N TYR A 147 -9.64 -7.16 1.82
CA TYR A 147 -10.85 -7.26 1.01
C TYR A 147 -11.65 -8.52 1.34
N ALA A 148 -10.98 -9.64 1.60
CA ALA A 148 -11.62 -10.89 1.98
C ALA A 148 -12.37 -10.76 3.32
N LEU A 149 -11.81 -10.01 4.27
CA LEU A 149 -12.40 -9.72 5.57
C LEU A 149 -13.32 -8.50 5.58
N PHE A 150 -13.45 -7.76 4.47
CA PHE A 150 -14.32 -6.59 4.41
C PHE A 150 -15.79 -6.85 4.81
N PRO A 151 -16.41 -8.01 4.52
CA PRO A 151 -17.74 -8.34 5.04
C PRO A 151 -17.85 -8.26 6.56
N LEU A 152 -16.79 -8.62 7.31
CA LEU A 152 -16.77 -8.50 8.77
C LEU A 152 -16.87 -7.03 9.21
N ILE A 153 -16.14 -6.14 8.54
CA ILE A 153 -16.22 -4.68 8.76
C ILE A 153 -17.66 -4.19 8.57
N LEU A 154 -18.34 -4.67 7.51
CA LEU A 154 -19.73 -4.29 7.24
C LEU A 154 -20.71 -4.82 8.30
N VAL A 155 -20.51 -6.03 8.80
CA VAL A 155 -21.33 -6.60 9.88
C VAL A 155 -21.16 -5.79 11.15
N MET A 156 -19.92 -5.49 11.55
CA MET A 156 -19.63 -4.69 12.75
C MET A 156 -20.19 -3.27 12.65
N PHE A 157 -20.05 -2.64 11.46
CA PHE A 157 -20.64 -1.33 11.21
C PHE A 157 -22.18 -1.36 11.26
N ARG A 158 -22.83 -2.38 10.68
CA ARG A 158 -24.30 -2.51 10.73
C ARG A 158 -24.84 -2.81 12.13
N TRP A 159 -24.05 -3.47 12.96
CA TRP A 159 -24.44 -3.82 14.31
C TRP A 159 -24.39 -2.63 15.27
N LYS A 160 -23.28 -1.88 15.32
CA LYS A 160 -23.05 -0.81 16.31
C LYS A 160 -22.47 0.47 15.72
N GLY A 161 -22.52 0.64 14.40
CA GLY A 161 -21.96 1.80 13.71
C GLY A 161 -20.46 1.97 14.00
N LEU A 162 -20.07 3.20 14.34
CA LEU A 162 -18.70 3.54 14.73
C LEU A 162 -18.22 2.72 15.95
N GLY A 163 -19.09 2.49 16.93
CA GLY A 163 -18.72 1.73 18.14
C GLY A 163 -18.35 0.27 17.84
N GLY A 164 -19.01 -0.34 16.86
CA GLY A 164 -18.69 -1.70 16.41
C GLY A 164 -17.33 -1.79 15.72
N LEU A 165 -16.99 -0.77 14.92
CA LEU A 165 -15.67 -0.68 14.28
C LEU A 165 -14.56 -0.42 15.29
N LEU A 166 -14.78 0.46 16.27
CA LEU A 166 -13.82 0.72 17.35
C LEU A 166 -13.57 -0.52 18.19
N LEU A 167 -14.63 -1.26 18.55
CA LEU A 167 -14.51 -2.53 19.28
C LEU A 167 -13.71 -3.56 18.48
N MET A 168 -14.03 -3.72 17.19
CA MET A 168 -13.31 -4.64 16.30
C MET A 168 -11.82 -4.27 16.22
N LEU A 169 -11.49 -2.99 16.04
CA LEU A 169 -10.11 -2.53 16.00
C LEU A 169 -9.40 -2.81 17.33
N ALA A 170 -10.04 -2.50 18.47
CA ALA A 170 -9.46 -2.71 19.79
C ALA A 170 -9.18 -4.21 20.06
N VAL A 171 -10.14 -5.09 19.74
CA VAL A 171 -9.98 -6.55 19.87
C VAL A 171 -8.88 -7.06 18.94
N TRP A 172 -8.84 -6.56 17.70
CA TRP A 172 -7.83 -6.98 16.73
C TRP A 172 -6.42 -6.57 17.18
N VAL A 173 -6.23 -5.31 17.57
CA VAL A 173 -4.96 -4.80 18.10
C VAL A 173 -4.55 -5.54 19.37
N ALA A 174 -5.46 -5.84 20.29
CA ALA A 174 -5.16 -6.64 21.47
C ALA A 174 -4.67 -8.06 21.10
N GLY A 175 -5.24 -8.68 20.06
CA GLY A 175 -4.75 -9.94 19.52
C GLY A 175 -3.36 -9.84 18.90
N LEU A 176 -3.06 -8.75 18.19
CA LEU A 176 -1.74 -8.49 17.61
C LEU A 176 -0.66 -8.24 18.67
N GLU A 177 -1.01 -7.52 19.73
CA GLU A 177 -0.15 -7.31 20.90
C GLU A 177 0.14 -8.63 21.61
N TYR A 178 -0.90 -9.43 21.85
CA TYR A 178 -0.72 -10.75 22.42
C TYR A 178 0.20 -11.62 21.54
N ALA A 179 -0.03 -11.68 20.23
CA ALA A 179 0.83 -12.41 19.30
C ALA A 179 2.29 -11.88 19.29
N SER A 180 2.47 -10.56 19.40
CA SER A 180 3.80 -9.93 19.50
C SER A 180 4.51 -10.33 20.80
N SER A 181 3.81 -10.33 21.94
CA SER A 181 4.34 -10.80 23.23
C SER A 181 4.75 -12.28 23.23
N ARG A 182 4.21 -13.07 22.29
CA ARG A 182 4.54 -14.49 22.08
C ARG A 182 5.63 -14.70 21.04
N GLY A 183 6.18 -13.63 20.45
CA GLY A 183 7.24 -13.70 19.45
C GLY A 183 6.78 -14.27 18.11
N VAL A 184 5.49 -14.13 17.76
CA VAL A 184 4.93 -14.68 16.52
C VAL A 184 5.48 -13.97 15.27
N PHE A 185 5.75 -12.66 15.38
CA PHE A 185 6.24 -11.86 14.26
C PHE A 185 7.77 -11.92 14.16
N PRO A 186 8.34 -12.36 13.02
CA PRO A 186 9.80 -12.38 12.82
C PRO A 186 10.47 -11.01 12.96
N SER A 187 9.74 -9.94 12.63
CA SER A 187 10.16 -8.53 12.78
C SER A 187 10.17 -8.05 14.24
N GLY A 188 9.81 -8.90 15.20
CA GLY A 188 9.72 -8.62 16.63
C GLY A 188 8.37 -8.07 17.07
N HIS A 189 7.72 -7.22 16.27
CA HIS A 189 6.44 -6.60 16.62
C HIS A 189 5.52 -6.49 15.41
N TRP A 190 4.20 -6.55 15.61
CA TRP A 190 3.22 -6.48 14.52
C TRP A 190 3.30 -5.15 13.74
N THR A 191 3.69 -4.04 14.37
CA THR A 191 3.81 -2.72 13.71
C THR A 191 5.00 -2.61 12.77
N SER A 192 5.95 -3.55 12.82
CA SER A 192 7.09 -3.63 11.89
C SER A 192 6.96 -4.81 10.93
N ALA A 193 5.86 -5.58 11.00
CA ALA A 193 5.70 -6.81 10.26
C ALA A 193 5.50 -6.58 8.75
N ASP A 194 6.25 -7.35 7.97
CA ASP A 194 6.15 -7.55 6.52
C ASP A 194 5.78 -9.02 6.23
N THR A 195 6.48 -9.98 6.84
CA THR A 195 6.00 -11.36 7.03
C THR A 195 4.89 -11.35 8.09
N LEU A 196 3.76 -12.01 7.81
CA LEU A 196 2.49 -11.84 8.57
C LEU A 196 1.96 -10.39 8.49
N GLY A 197 2.43 -9.58 7.53
CA GLY A 197 2.02 -8.18 7.37
C GLY A 197 0.53 -8.00 7.04
N ALA A 198 -0.18 -9.04 6.58
CA ALA A 198 -1.61 -8.98 6.33
C ALA A 198 -2.44 -8.62 7.57
N TYR A 199 -2.01 -9.07 8.75
CA TYR A 199 -2.72 -8.81 10.01
C TYR A 199 -2.54 -7.36 10.49
N ARG A 200 -1.34 -6.79 10.29
CA ARG A 200 -1.04 -5.36 10.47
C ARG A 200 -1.88 -4.51 9.53
N ALA A 201 -1.82 -4.80 8.24
CA ALA A 201 -2.57 -4.06 7.21
C ALA A 201 -4.08 -4.08 7.46
N PHE A 202 -4.64 -5.19 7.98
CA PHE A 202 -6.05 -5.24 8.31
C PHE A 202 -6.43 -4.27 9.44
N ALA A 203 -5.57 -4.09 10.46
CA ALA A 203 -5.80 -3.09 11.50
C ALA A 203 -5.90 -1.67 10.91
N ASP A 204 -4.96 -1.32 10.03
CA ASP A 204 -4.95 -0.05 9.31
C ASP A 204 -6.16 0.11 8.39
N PHE A 205 -6.56 -0.96 7.72
CA PHE A 205 -7.73 -0.99 6.85
C PHE A 205 -9.02 -0.73 7.63
N VAL A 206 -9.16 -1.33 8.82
CA VAL A 206 -10.27 -1.04 9.75
C VAL A 206 -10.23 0.42 10.19
N MET A 207 -9.04 0.96 10.48
CA MET A 207 -8.87 2.37 10.81
C MET A 207 -9.33 3.28 9.66
N GLY A 208 -9.01 2.92 8.41
CA GLY A 208 -9.54 3.55 7.20
C GLY A 208 -11.07 3.57 7.15
N ALA A 209 -11.71 2.46 7.49
CA ALA A 209 -13.17 2.37 7.54
C ALA A 209 -13.78 3.28 8.63
N ILE A 210 -13.12 3.42 9.78
CA ILE A 210 -13.51 4.36 10.83
C ILE A 210 -13.40 5.81 10.34
N ILE A 211 -12.29 6.16 9.68
CA ILE A 211 -12.10 7.49 9.06
C ILE A 211 -13.25 7.80 8.09
N ALA A 212 -13.66 6.82 7.27
CA ALA A 212 -14.77 6.99 6.33
C ALA A 212 -16.09 7.32 7.05
N VAL A 213 -16.37 6.68 8.19
CA VAL A 213 -17.56 6.95 9.00
C VAL A 213 -17.50 8.35 9.61
N LEU A 214 -16.35 8.77 10.15
CA LEU A 214 -16.17 10.11 10.73
C LEU A 214 -16.36 11.22 9.69
N VAL A 215 -15.78 11.03 8.50
CA VAL A 215 -15.93 11.97 7.37
C VAL A 215 -17.38 12.02 6.89
N ALA A 216 -18.06 10.87 6.77
CA ALA A 216 -19.46 10.81 6.36
C ALA A 216 -20.40 11.49 7.35
N ARG A 217 -20.14 11.36 8.66
CA ARG A 217 -20.91 12.01 9.73
C ARG A 217 -20.66 13.52 9.83
N ARG A 218 -19.61 14.04 9.19
CA ARG A 218 -19.13 15.42 9.36
C ARG A 218 -19.02 15.82 10.83
N SER A 219 -18.44 14.94 11.64
CA SER A 219 -18.39 15.10 13.09
C SER A 219 -17.68 16.38 13.56
N VAL A 220 -16.84 16.98 12.71
CA VAL A 220 -16.15 18.25 12.93
C VAL A 220 -16.18 19.08 11.65
N ASP A 221 -16.46 20.38 11.73
CA ASP A 221 -16.40 21.31 10.59
C ASP A 221 -14.95 21.77 10.34
N ILE A 222 -14.18 20.95 9.63
CA ILE A 222 -12.84 21.30 9.18
C ILE A 222 -12.92 21.70 7.71
N ARG A 223 -12.63 22.97 7.41
CA ARG A 223 -12.60 23.49 6.03
C ARG A 223 -11.19 23.76 5.51
N SER A 224 -10.25 23.98 6.42
CA SER A 224 -8.84 24.25 6.11
C SER A 224 -8.04 22.96 6.00
N HIS A 225 -7.05 22.92 5.09
CA HIS A 225 -6.11 21.80 4.99
C HIS A 225 -5.02 21.83 6.06
N TRP A 226 -4.83 22.98 6.72
CA TRP A 226 -3.77 23.18 7.72
C TRP A 226 -3.79 22.18 8.87
N PRO A 227 -4.94 21.87 9.53
CA PRO A 227 -4.96 20.87 10.59
C PRO A 227 -4.46 19.50 10.12
N GLY A 228 -4.89 19.05 8.93
CA GLY A 228 -4.43 17.79 8.34
C GLY A 228 -2.92 17.78 8.06
N LEU A 229 -2.40 18.87 7.49
CA LEU A 229 -0.97 19.04 7.20
C LEU A 229 -0.12 19.11 8.47
N MET A 230 -0.58 19.82 9.51
CA MET A 230 0.13 19.91 10.80
C MET A 230 0.15 18.57 11.53
N LEU A 231 -0.96 17.83 11.52
CA LEU A 231 -1.00 16.47 12.07
C LEU A 231 -0.11 15.50 11.27
N PHE A 232 -0.03 15.66 9.95
CA PHE A 232 0.89 14.89 9.11
C PHE A 232 2.35 15.20 9.46
N ALA A 233 2.69 16.49 9.59
CA ALA A 233 4.02 16.92 10.00
C ALA A 233 4.37 16.42 11.41
N ALA A 234 3.41 16.41 12.35
CA ALA A 234 3.60 15.83 13.67
C ALA A 234 3.85 14.32 13.59
N ALA A 235 3.12 13.58 12.74
CA ALA A 235 3.37 12.16 12.51
C ALA A 235 4.78 11.92 11.93
N LEU A 236 5.24 12.75 11.00
CA LEU A 236 6.61 12.66 10.50
C LEU A 236 7.64 12.96 11.60
N ALA A 237 7.37 13.93 12.47
CA ALA A 237 8.24 14.22 13.61
C ALA A 237 8.33 13.03 14.59
N THR A 238 7.22 12.33 14.86
CA THR A 238 7.24 11.14 15.72
C THR A 238 7.94 9.96 15.05
N MET A 239 7.85 9.81 13.73
CA MET A 239 8.64 8.82 12.96
C MET A 239 10.14 9.12 13.08
N ILE A 240 10.55 10.36 12.76
CA ILE A 240 11.97 10.78 12.79
C ILE A 240 12.55 10.64 14.20
N GLY A 241 11.77 11.05 15.21
CA GLY A 241 12.12 10.93 16.63
C GLY A 241 11.94 9.52 17.21
N GLN A 242 11.53 8.54 16.39
CA GLN A 242 11.31 7.14 16.79
C GLN A 242 10.46 6.99 18.06
N THR A 243 9.42 7.83 18.18
CA THR A 243 8.43 7.75 19.27
C THR A 243 7.56 6.49 19.11
N THR A 244 6.66 6.23 20.06
CA THR A 244 5.80 5.04 20.03
C THR A 244 5.00 4.92 18.72
N PRO A 245 4.91 3.70 18.15
CA PRO A 245 4.21 3.49 16.89
C PRO A 245 2.74 3.88 16.97
N TYR A 246 2.10 3.68 18.13
CA TYR A 246 0.71 4.06 18.36
C TYR A 246 0.42 5.55 18.21
N LEU A 247 1.29 6.42 18.72
CA LEU A 247 1.12 7.86 18.57
C LEU A 247 1.23 8.25 17.09
N THR A 248 2.22 7.67 16.39
CA THR A 248 2.41 7.88 14.95
C THR A 248 1.16 7.45 14.15
N LEU A 249 0.64 6.25 14.40
CA LEU A 249 -0.56 5.73 13.71
C LEU A 249 -1.81 6.57 14.03
N ALA A 250 -1.97 7.01 15.28
CA ALA A 250 -3.06 7.89 15.68
C ALA A 250 -2.99 9.26 14.99
N LEU A 251 -1.79 9.85 14.90
CA LEU A 251 -1.55 11.12 14.20
C LEU A 251 -1.80 10.99 12.69
N LEU A 252 -1.38 9.89 12.07
CA LEU A 252 -1.70 9.59 10.67
C LEU A 252 -3.21 9.47 10.45
N ALA A 253 -3.92 8.71 11.28
CA ALA A 253 -5.36 8.57 11.19
C ALA A 253 -6.10 9.92 11.38
N ALA A 254 -5.66 10.73 12.34
CA ALA A 254 -6.19 12.08 12.57
C ALA A 254 -5.91 13.02 11.39
N SER A 255 -4.70 12.96 10.84
CA SER A 255 -4.28 13.72 9.66
C SER A 255 -5.12 13.40 8.42
N LEU A 256 -5.32 12.10 8.14
CA LEU A 256 -6.20 11.62 7.06
C LEU A 256 -7.63 12.08 7.28
N THR A 257 -8.16 11.98 8.50
CA THR A 257 -9.51 12.44 8.85
C THR A 257 -9.69 13.94 8.60
N ALA A 258 -8.79 14.77 9.13
CA ALA A 258 -8.86 16.23 8.98
C ALA A 258 -8.74 16.67 7.51
N THR A 259 -7.85 16.04 6.76
CA THR A 259 -7.67 16.31 5.33
C THR A 259 -8.89 15.90 4.51
N ALA A 260 -9.46 14.72 4.78
CA ALA A 260 -10.67 14.25 4.10
C ALA A 260 -11.89 15.12 4.43
N LEU A 261 -12.04 15.58 5.68
CA LEU A 261 -13.08 16.56 6.06
C LEU A 261 -12.92 17.87 5.28
N ALA A 262 -11.69 18.40 5.18
CA ALA A 262 -11.40 19.63 4.44
C ALA A 262 -11.70 19.52 2.93
N GLU A 263 -11.27 18.44 2.27
CA GLU A 263 -11.61 18.18 0.86
C GLU A 263 -13.11 17.92 0.66
N THR A 264 -13.79 17.33 1.64
CA THR A 264 -15.24 17.12 1.62
C THR A 264 -16.01 18.43 1.74
N ALA A 265 -15.55 19.34 2.62
CA ALA A 265 -16.14 20.65 2.83
C ALA A 265 -15.89 21.61 1.65
N ARG A 266 -14.70 21.52 1.01
CA ARG A 266 -14.33 22.35 -0.16
C ARG A 266 -13.72 21.51 -1.30
N PRO A 267 -14.54 20.87 -2.15
CA PRO A 267 -14.05 19.94 -3.19
C PRO A 267 -13.14 20.56 -4.26
N THR A 268 -13.22 21.87 -4.45
CA THR A 268 -12.39 22.62 -5.42
C THR A 268 -11.08 23.13 -4.83
N SER A 269 -10.91 23.07 -3.49
CA SER A 269 -9.75 23.64 -2.79
C SER A 269 -8.42 23.01 -3.19
N THR A 270 -8.44 21.78 -3.70
CA THR A 270 -7.24 21.06 -4.19
C THR A 270 -7.11 21.08 -5.71
N GLY A 271 -7.84 21.97 -6.40
CA GLY A 271 -7.82 22.08 -7.86
C GLY A 271 -6.43 22.29 -8.45
N ALA A 272 -5.53 22.99 -7.74
CA ALA A 272 -4.14 23.18 -8.17
C ALA A 272 -3.37 21.84 -8.30
N LEU A 273 -3.67 20.85 -7.44
CA LEU A 273 -3.05 19.52 -7.47
C LEU A 273 -3.54 18.68 -8.66
N ALA A 274 -4.58 19.08 -9.37
CA ALA A 274 -5.08 18.36 -10.54
C ALA A 274 -3.99 18.15 -11.62
N ARG A 275 -3.04 19.08 -11.74
CA ARG A 275 -1.90 18.99 -12.67
C ARG A 275 -0.92 17.88 -12.32
N LEU A 276 -0.83 17.48 -11.04
CA LEU A 276 0.07 16.43 -10.56
C LEU A 276 -0.54 15.03 -10.68
N MET A 277 -1.86 14.93 -10.87
CA MET A 277 -2.60 13.65 -10.91
C MET A 277 -2.08 12.63 -11.93
N PRO A 278 -1.56 13.01 -13.11
CA PRO A 278 -0.95 12.03 -14.02
C PRO A 278 0.18 11.22 -13.37
N PHE A 279 0.94 11.83 -12.46
CA PHE A 279 2.06 11.21 -11.74
C PHE A 279 1.61 10.60 -10.42
N THR A 280 0.80 11.31 -9.64
CA THR A 280 0.51 10.88 -8.27
C THR A 280 -0.43 9.68 -8.20
N ARG A 281 -1.35 9.54 -9.17
CA ARG A 281 -2.30 8.41 -9.21
C ARG A 281 -1.63 7.05 -9.46
N VAL A 282 -0.40 7.04 -10.00
CA VAL A 282 0.33 5.81 -10.32
C VAL A 282 1.25 5.35 -9.19
N ALA A 283 1.09 5.87 -7.96
CA ALA A 283 1.84 5.46 -6.78
C ALA A 283 1.88 3.93 -6.56
N PHE A 284 0.79 3.22 -6.84
CA PHE A 284 0.75 1.75 -6.76
C PHE A 284 1.65 1.10 -7.82
N GLY A 285 1.64 1.64 -9.04
CA GLY A 285 2.51 1.19 -10.12
C GLY A 285 3.98 1.42 -9.77
N ILE A 286 4.34 2.61 -9.26
CA ILE A 286 5.69 2.92 -8.78
C ILE A 286 6.12 1.91 -7.72
N TYR A 287 5.25 1.67 -6.75
CA TYR A 287 5.51 0.73 -5.68
C TYR A 287 5.74 -0.71 -6.19
N LEU A 288 5.03 -1.21 -7.19
CA LEU A 288 5.26 -2.59 -7.69
C LEU A 288 6.36 -2.71 -8.74
N TRP A 289 6.60 -1.66 -9.53
CA TRP A 289 7.63 -1.68 -10.59
C TRP A 289 9.02 -1.37 -10.08
N HIS A 290 9.19 -0.66 -8.95
CA HIS A 290 10.53 -0.28 -8.49
C HIS A 290 11.48 -1.46 -8.26
N PRO A 291 11.07 -2.64 -7.75
CA PRO A 291 11.98 -3.77 -7.60
C PRO A 291 12.46 -4.33 -8.95
N VAL A 292 11.60 -4.25 -9.98
CA VAL A 292 11.99 -4.61 -11.35
C VAL A 292 13.05 -3.64 -11.87
N MET A 293 12.87 -2.35 -11.62
CA MET A 293 13.84 -1.32 -12.04
C MET A 293 15.13 -1.37 -11.22
N GLU A 294 15.05 -1.67 -9.93
CA GLU A 294 16.20 -1.98 -9.08
C GLU A 294 17.00 -3.13 -9.66
N PHE A 295 16.36 -4.26 -9.96
CA PHE A 295 17.03 -5.41 -10.54
C PHE A 295 17.69 -5.08 -11.90
N LEU A 296 16.98 -4.40 -12.80
CA LEU A 296 17.49 -4.09 -14.14
C LEU A 296 18.60 -3.04 -14.14
N PHE A 297 18.48 -1.98 -13.36
CA PHE A 297 19.41 -0.85 -13.42
C PHE A 297 20.48 -0.89 -12.33
N LEU A 298 20.15 -1.38 -11.14
CA LEU A 298 21.09 -1.47 -10.04
C LEU A 298 21.80 -2.83 -10.10
N THR A 299 21.08 -3.94 -9.96
CA THR A 299 21.73 -5.27 -9.94
C THR A 299 22.42 -5.66 -11.26
N ILE A 300 21.83 -5.35 -12.42
CA ILE A 300 22.42 -5.74 -13.71
C ILE A 300 23.39 -4.68 -14.26
N VAL A 301 23.04 -3.40 -14.20
CA VAL A 301 23.83 -2.33 -14.85
C VAL A 301 24.83 -1.69 -13.89
N TRP A 302 24.40 -1.30 -12.68
CA TRP A 302 25.28 -0.67 -11.70
C TRP A 302 26.36 -1.62 -11.19
N ASP A 303 25.97 -2.70 -10.51
CA ASP A 303 26.90 -3.62 -9.82
C ASP A 303 27.91 -4.26 -10.80
N ARG A 304 27.48 -4.54 -12.04
CA ARG A 304 28.29 -5.28 -13.01
C ARG A 304 29.18 -4.41 -13.88
N TRP A 305 28.79 -3.15 -14.10
CA TRP A 305 29.46 -2.29 -15.09
C TRP A 305 29.80 -0.91 -14.53
N LEU A 306 28.85 -0.16 -13.99
CA LEU A 306 29.08 1.25 -13.65
C LEU A 306 29.94 1.42 -12.39
N GLU A 307 29.67 0.62 -11.34
CA GLU A 307 30.41 0.67 -10.09
C GLU A 307 31.88 0.24 -10.28
N PRO A 308 32.21 -0.89 -10.94
CA PRO A 308 33.61 -1.29 -11.13
C PRO A 308 34.41 -0.33 -12.03
N LEU A 309 33.74 0.38 -12.94
CA LEU A 309 34.35 1.35 -13.83
C LEU A 309 34.52 2.75 -13.21
N ASP A 310 33.91 2.99 -12.03
CA ASP A 310 33.87 4.29 -11.34
C ASP A 310 33.50 5.46 -12.29
N SER A 311 32.54 5.18 -13.19
CA SER A 311 32.24 6.06 -14.33
C SER A 311 31.22 7.15 -14.02
N VAL A 312 30.41 6.96 -12.98
CA VAL A 312 29.35 7.88 -12.55
C VAL A 312 29.03 7.68 -11.08
N GLU A 313 28.79 8.78 -10.38
CA GLU A 313 28.37 8.78 -8.97
C GLU A 313 27.02 8.10 -8.75
N PHE A 314 26.90 7.28 -7.69
CA PHE A 314 25.69 6.51 -7.40
C PHE A 314 24.44 7.37 -7.31
N TYR A 315 24.50 8.47 -6.56
CA TYR A 315 23.37 9.38 -6.36
C TYR A 315 23.02 10.24 -7.59
N VAL A 316 23.89 10.25 -8.60
CA VAL A 316 23.52 10.79 -9.92
C VAL A 316 22.82 9.70 -10.72
N TYR A 317 23.41 8.51 -10.77
CA TYR A 317 22.88 7.39 -11.53
C TYR A 317 21.51 6.92 -11.04
N TRP A 318 21.25 6.84 -9.73
CA TRP A 318 19.98 6.34 -9.17
C TRP A 318 18.74 7.14 -9.63
N THR A 319 18.93 8.38 -10.12
CA THR A 319 17.83 9.19 -10.65
C THR A 319 17.26 8.58 -11.94
N VAL A 320 18.08 7.81 -12.68
CA VAL A 320 17.70 7.09 -13.89
C VAL A 320 16.70 5.98 -13.59
N PRO A 321 16.96 4.98 -12.72
CA PRO A 321 15.95 3.98 -12.37
C PRO A 321 14.74 4.58 -11.67
N MET A 322 14.87 5.67 -10.91
CA MET A 322 13.70 6.36 -10.33
C MET A 322 12.80 6.93 -11.43
N ALA A 323 13.36 7.64 -12.41
CA ALA A 323 12.61 8.17 -13.55
C ALA A 323 12.03 7.05 -14.42
N ALA A 324 12.79 5.97 -14.67
CA ALA A 324 12.33 4.79 -15.40
C ALA A 324 11.14 4.12 -14.69
N THR A 325 11.19 4.03 -13.35
CA THR A 325 10.08 3.50 -12.53
C THR A 325 8.82 4.33 -12.68
N VAL A 326 8.91 5.66 -12.60
CA VAL A 326 7.75 6.54 -12.79
C VAL A 326 7.21 6.41 -14.22
N ALA A 327 8.10 6.42 -15.22
CA ALA A 327 7.71 6.29 -16.62
C ALA A 327 7.00 4.96 -16.90
N ILE A 328 7.54 3.82 -16.44
CA ILE A 328 6.91 2.51 -16.64
C ILE A 328 5.58 2.41 -15.88
N ALA A 329 5.47 3.00 -14.69
CA ALA A 329 4.22 3.01 -13.94
C ALA A 329 3.13 3.79 -14.68
N MET A 330 3.48 4.92 -15.32
CA MET A 330 2.56 5.68 -16.16
C MET A 330 2.14 4.93 -17.44
N LEU A 331 3.09 4.25 -18.09
CA LEU A 331 2.81 3.42 -19.26
C LEU A 331 1.95 2.21 -18.89
N SER A 332 2.25 1.55 -17.76
CA SER A 332 1.49 0.44 -17.18
C SER A 332 0.05 0.85 -16.88
N ASP A 333 -0.18 1.97 -16.20
CA ASP A 333 -1.53 2.50 -15.95
C ASP A 333 -2.31 2.69 -17.25
N ARG A 334 -1.66 3.25 -18.28
CA ARG A 334 -2.31 3.57 -19.56
C ARG A 334 -2.64 2.33 -20.39
N TYR A 335 -1.71 1.39 -20.51
CA TYR A 335 -1.78 0.32 -21.50
C TYR A 335 -2.06 -1.05 -20.91
N LEU A 336 -1.60 -1.35 -19.70
CA LEU A 336 -1.73 -2.67 -19.09
C LEU A 336 -2.92 -2.69 -18.12
N GLU A 337 -2.83 -1.92 -17.03
CA GLU A 337 -3.79 -1.98 -15.93
C GLU A 337 -5.21 -1.69 -16.38
N ARG A 338 -5.41 -0.66 -17.22
CA ARG A 338 -6.75 -0.32 -17.74
C ARG A 338 -7.31 -1.39 -18.68
N ARG A 339 -6.48 -1.97 -19.54
CA ARG A 339 -6.94 -2.98 -20.51
C ARG A 339 -7.30 -4.29 -19.81
N PHE A 340 -6.38 -4.84 -19.02
CA PHE A 340 -6.63 -6.07 -18.26
C PHE A 340 -7.72 -5.87 -17.21
N GLY A 341 -7.75 -4.72 -16.54
CA GLY A 341 -8.80 -4.41 -15.57
C GLY A 341 -10.19 -4.36 -16.20
N ASN A 342 -10.34 -3.79 -17.40
CA ASN A 342 -11.63 -3.78 -18.10
C ASN A 342 -12.07 -5.18 -18.55
N LEU A 343 -11.13 -6.02 -19.01
CA LEU A 343 -11.40 -7.42 -19.38
C LEU A 343 -11.89 -8.22 -18.17
N ILE A 344 -11.19 -8.11 -17.03
CA ILE A 344 -11.53 -8.85 -15.82
C ILE A 344 -12.82 -8.32 -15.21
N ALA A 345 -13.03 -7.00 -15.13
CA ALA A 345 -14.20 -6.42 -14.45
C ALA A 345 -15.54 -6.68 -15.17
N GLY A 346 -15.52 -6.89 -16.49
CA GLY A 346 -16.74 -7.08 -17.29
C GLY A 346 -17.64 -5.83 -17.37
N PRO A 347 -18.79 -5.92 -18.06
CA PRO A 347 -19.72 -4.80 -18.20
C PRO A 347 -20.26 -4.36 -16.83
N ARG A 348 -20.29 -3.05 -16.58
CA ARG A 348 -20.90 -2.50 -15.35
C ARG A 348 -22.39 -2.85 -15.37
N ARG A 349 -22.85 -3.64 -14.39
CA ARG A 349 -24.28 -3.71 -14.09
C ARG A 349 -24.80 -2.29 -13.87
N ALA A 350 -25.83 -1.89 -14.61
CA ALA A 350 -26.52 -0.63 -14.38
C ALA A 350 -27.07 -0.66 -12.95
N SER A 351 -26.49 0.16 -12.07
CA SER A 351 -27.00 0.33 -10.71
C SER A 351 -28.29 1.16 -10.80
N SER A 352 -29.44 0.53 -10.56
CA SER A 352 -30.73 1.20 -10.36
C SER A 352 -30.87 1.87 -8.98
N ALA A 353 -29.83 1.85 -8.14
CA ALA A 353 -29.88 2.50 -6.84
C ALA A 353 -29.43 3.97 -6.95
N LYS A 354 -30.36 4.90 -6.69
CA LYS A 354 -30.05 6.28 -6.28
C LYS A 354 -28.99 6.24 -5.15
N PRO A 355 -28.07 7.22 -5.06
CA PRO A 355 -27.17 7.31 -3.93
C PRO A 355 -28.02 7.49 -2.67
N ALA A 356 -28.14 6.41 -1.89
CA ALA A 356 -28.62 6.51 -0.53
C ALA A 356 -27.55 7.31 0.22
N GLY A 357 -27.84 8.60 0.44
CA GLY A 357 -27.16 9.34 1.48
C GLY A 357 -27.19 8.48 2.74
N VAL A 358 -26.02 8.31 3.36
CA VAL A 358 -25.86 7.61 4.62
C VAL A 358 -26.82 8.27 5.61
N ALA A 359 -27.98 7.64 5.81
CA ALA A 359 -28.97 8.12 6.75
C ALA A 359 -28.37 7.95 8.14
N SER A 360 -28.40 9.05 8.89
CA SER A 360 -28.07 9.13 10.30
C SER A 360 -28.82 8.07 11.10
N ALA A 361 -28.06 7.14 11.67
CA ALA A 361 -28.40 6.37 12.86
C ALA A 361 -27.12 6.11 13.67
#